data_AF-A0A428Q7U1-F1
#
_entry.id   AF-A0A428Q7U1-F1
#
_cell.length_a   1.000
_cell.length_b   1.000
_cell.length_c   1.000
_cell.angle_alpha   90.00
_cell.angle_beta   90.00
_cell.angle_gamma   90.00
#
_symmetry.space_group_name_H-M   'P 1'
#
loop_
_entity.id
_entity.type
_entity.pdbx_description
1 polymer ?
#
loop_
_entity_poly.entity_id
_entity_poly.type
_entity_poly.pdbx_seq_one_letter_code
_entity_poly.pdbx_strand_id
1 'polypeptide(L)'
;MPKWVFQHTKGAFTHSDKEKLAKGMSNIYTTFGLPAFFAHVQFISFDPDEFWTGGEPAHDSVTISIYHAAANIRTGFEGESLMKALDDVVRPVLKPKGLTWESNVYETPREWWRLQGMAPPDFNSEMLKRWAKDNGFTDEDEEQLLREQGYFDESRWKLPTFDALT
;
A
#
# COMPACT_ATOMS: atom_id res chain seq x y z
N MET A 1 -2.55 -4.96 0.73
CA MET A 1 -1.98 -3.64 1.05
C MET A 1 -0.52 -3.60 0.64
N PRO A 2 -0.30 -3.17 -0.60
CA PRO A 2 0.64 -2.10 -0.86
C PRO A 2 -0.12 -0.78 -0.97
N LYS A 3 0.36 0.25 -0.27
CA LYS A 3 -0.11 1.63 -0.44
C LYS A 3 1.06 2.54 -0.77
N TRP A 4 0.97 3.29 -1.85
CA TRP A 4 1.92 4.34 -2.17
C TRP A 4 1.29 5.70 -1.91
N VAL A 5 1.99 6.54 -1.15
CA VAL A 5 1.56 7.91 -0.87
C VAL A 5 2.57 8.85 -1.50
N PHE A 6 2.11 9.61 -2.49
CA PHE A 6 2.87 10.68 -3.12
C PHE A 6 2.53 11.99 -2.41
N GLN A 7 3.45 12.49 -1.61
CA GLN A 7 3.40 13.82 -1.01
C GLN A 7 4.15 14.76 -1.93
N HIS A 8 3.51 15.82 -2.43
CA HIS A 8 4.09 16.63 -3.49
C HIS A 8 3.67 18.10 -3.39
N THR A 9 4.46 19.00 -3.98
CA THR A 9 4.05 20.39 -4.15
C THR A 9 2.87 20.49 -5.13
N LYS A 10 1.97 21.46 -4.91
CA LYS A 10 0.83 21.69 -5.80
C LYS A 10 1.26 21.92 -7.24
N GLY A 11 0.55 21.31 -8.19
CA GLY A 11 0.87 21.38 -9.62
C GLY A 11 1.85 20.32 -10.15
N ALA A 12 2.47 19.51 -9.29
CA ALA A 12 3.43 18.48 -9.73
C ALA A 12 2.84 17.44 -10.71
N PHE A 13 1.58 17.04 -10.51
CA PHE A 13 0.94 15.97 -11.29
C PHE A 13 -0.36 16.42 -11.96
N THR A 14 -0.49 16.11 -13.25
CA THR A 14 -1.77 16.12 -13.98
C THR A 14 -2.59 14.86 -13.67
N HIS A 15 -3.85 14.82 -14.10
CA HIS A 15 -4.65 13.60 -13.99
C HIS A 15 -4.01 12.40 -14.72
N SER A 16 -3.46 12.61 -15.93
CA SER A 16 -2.82 11.55 -16.69
C SER A 16 -1.55 11.02 -16.01
N ASP A 17 -0.80 11.89 -15.33
CA ASP A 17 0.37 11.48 -14.54
C ASP A 17 -0.04 10.56 -13.39
N LYS A 18 -1.09 10.96 -12.64
CA LYS A 18 -1.64 10.17 -11.54
C LYS A 18 -2.14 8.80 -12.02
N GLU A 19 -2.81 8.76 -13.16
CA GLU A 19 -3.29 7.51 -13.77
C GLU A 19 -2.14 6.58 -14.17
N LYS A 20 -1.09 7.11 -14.82
CA LYS A 20 0.10 6.33 -15.20
C LYS A 20 0.81 5.75 -13.97
N LEU A 21 1.00 6.56 -12.93
CA LEU A 21 1.62 6.14 -11.68
C LEU A 21 0.78 5.08 -10.95
N ALA A 22 -0.54 5.26 -10.88
CA ALA A 22 -1.44 4.29 -10.25
C ALA A 22 -1.47 2.95 -10.99
N LYS A 23 -1.55 2.98 -12.33
CA LYS A 23 -1.49 1.77 -13.17
C LYS A 23 -0.15 1.06 -13.06
N GLY A 24 0.95 1.81 -13.16
CA GLY A 24 2.30 1.26 -13.03
C GLY A 24 2.51 0.59 -11.68
N MET A 25 2.13 1.27 -10.59
CA MET A 25 2.18 0.72 -9.24
C MET A 25 1.36 -0.57 -9.12
N SER A 26 0.10 -0.56 -9.56
CA SER A 26 -0.77 -1.74 -9.49
C SER A 26 -0.18 -2.93 -10.24
N ASN A 27 0.43 -2.70 -11.41
CA ASN A 27 1.03 -3.75 -12.25
C ASN A 27 2.21 -4.45 -11.58
N ILE A 28 3.00 -3.74 -10.77
CA ILE A 28 4.09 -4.34 -9.99
C ILE A 28 3.55 -5.46 -9.12
N TYR A 29 2.48 -5.19 -8.36
CA TYR A 29 1.96 -6.13 -7.38
C TYR A 29 1.11 -7.24 -7.98
N THR A 30 0.38 -6.97 -9.07
CA THR A 30 -0.38 -8.03 -9.76
C THR A 30 0.53 -9.04 -10.44
N THR A 31 1.74 -8.66 -10.84
CA THR A 31 2.76 -9.60 -11.34
C THR A 31 3.18 -10.62 -10.27
N PHE A 32 3.07 -10.28 -8.98
CA PHE A 32 3.29 -11.20 -7.86
C PHE A 32 2.02 -11.95 -7.42
N GLY A 33 0.94 -11.87 -8.20
CA GLY A 33 -0.32 -12.59 -7.92
C GLY A 33 -1.20 -11.94 -6.85
N LEU A 34 -0.91 -10.69 -6.46
CA LEU A 34 -1.82 -9.94 -5.60
C LEU A 34 -3.01 -9.40 -6.40
N PRO A 35 -4.24 -9.40 -5.83
CA PRO A 35 -5.37 -8.72 -6.44
C PRO A 35 -5.12 -7.23 -6.64
N ALA A 36 -5.51 -6.66 -7.78
CA ALA A 36 -5.27 -5.25 -8.08
C ALA A 36 -5.97 -4.32 -7.07
N PHE A 37 -7.15 -4.71 -6.57
CA PHE A 37 -7.88 -3.93 -5.57
C PHE A 37 -7.18 -3.85 -4.20
N PHE A 38 -6.10 -4.61 -3.95
CA PHE A 38 -5.24 -4.42 -2.77
C PHE A 38 -4.30 -3.22 -2.88
N ALA A 39 -4.10 -2.70 -4.08
CA ALA A 39 -3.14 -1.65 -4.40
C ALA A 39 -3.78 -0.27 -4.32
N HIS A 40 -3.30 0.57 -3.40
CA HIS A 40 -3.83 1.92 -3.20
C HIS A 40 -2.77 2.98 -3.51
N VAL A 41 -3.09 3.97 -4.33
CA VAL A 41 -2.26 5.16 -4.51
C VAL A 41 -2.99 6.39 -3.99
N GLN A 42 -2.29 7.20 -3.21
CA GLN A 42 -2.78 8.48 -2.71
C GLN A 42 -1.85 9.62 -3.17
N PHE A 43 -2.45 10.73 -3.59
CA PHE A 43 -1.72 11.95 -3.98
C PHE A 43 -2.13 13.06 -3.01
N ILE A 44 -1.19 13.52 -2.20
CA ILE A 44 -1.39 14.57 -1.20
C ILE A 44 -0.58 15.77 -1.65
N SER A 45 -1.26 16.84 -2.04
CA SER A 45 -0.63 18.09 -2.44
C SER A 45 -0.49 19.04 -1.27
N PHE A 46 0.66 19.68 -1.16
CA PHE A 46 0.96 20.74 -0.21
C PHE A 46 1.06 22.07 -0.94
N ASP A 47 0.60 23.15 -0.30
CA ASP A 47 0.91 24.50 -0.77
C ASP A 47 2.42 24.78 -0.61
N PRO A 48 3.00 25.74 -1.37
CA PRO A 48 4.46 25.93 -1.44
C PRO A 48 5.16 26.18 -0.09
N ASP A 49 4.47 26.69 0.92
CA ASP A 49 4.97 26.99 2.27
C ASP A 49 4.68 25.88 3.29
N GLU A 50 4.14 24.73 2.86
CA GLU A 50 3.85 23.58 3.72
C GLU A 50 4.80 22.40 3.48
N PHE A 51 5.57 22.43 2.39
CA PHE A 51 6.57 21.42 2.07
C PHE A 51 7.96 22.07 2.11
N TRP A 52 8.79 21.66 3.07
CA TRP A 52 10.13 22.18 3.27
C TRP A 52 11.18 21.09 3.08
N THR A 53 12.26 21.41 2.37
CA THR A 53 13.39 20.50 2.13
C THR A 53 14.68 21.24 2.47
N GLY A 54 15.50 20.66 3.36
CA GLY A 54 16.78 21.27 3.75
C GLY A 54 16.66 22.61 4.48
N GLY A 55 15.48 22.93 5.05
CA GLY A 55 15.24 24.19 5.75
C GLY A 55 14.67 25.32 4.87
N GLU A 56 14.42 25.07 3.59
CA GLU A 56 13.83 26.04 2.65
C GLU A 56 12.53 25.50 2.04
N PRO A 57 11.61 26.37 1.56
CA PRO A 57 10.43 25.95 0.83
C PRO A 57 10.81 25.07 -0.36
N ALA A 58 10.18 23.90 -0.45
CA ALA A 58 10.44 22.95 -1.51
C ALA A 58 9.72 23.38 -2.80
N HIS A 59 10.44 23.30 -3.91
CA HIS A 59 9.89 23.52 -5.24
C HIS A 59 10.05 22.24 -6.05
N ASP A 60 9.01 21.86 -6.78
CA ASP A 60 9.05 20.70 -7.68
C ASP A 60 9.53 19.40 -6.97
N SER A 61 9.11 19.20 -5.72
CA SER A 61 9.55 18.09 -4.86
C SER A 61 8.42 17.09 -4.59
N VAL A 62 8.81 15.82 -4.50
CA VAL A 62 7.93 14.69 -4.21
C VAL A 62 8.59 13.76 -3.19
N THR A 63 7.90 13.38 -2.13
CA THR A 63 8.28 12.22 -1.30
C THR A 63 7.28 11.08 -1.53
N ILE A 64 7.80 9.86 -1.55
CA ILE A 64 7.03 8.66 -1.85
C ILE A 64 7.15 7.69 -0.68
N SER A 65 6.06 7.52 0.06
CA SER A 65 5.98 6.54 1.15
C SER A 65 5.30 5.27 0.66
N ILE A 66 6.01 4.14 0.72
CA ILE A 66 5.54 2.83 0.30
C ILE A 66 5.24 2.01 1.55
N TYR A 67 3.99 1.61 1.73
CA TYR A 67 3.54 0.83 2.89
C TYR A 67 3.23 -0.60 2.47
N HIS A 68 3.91 -1.58 3.05
CA HIS A 68 3.66 -2.99 2.85
C HIS A 68 3.09 -3.62 4.13
N ALA A 69 1.97 -4.32 3.98
CA ALA A 69 1.42 -5.18 5.02
C ALA A 69 1.03 -6.56 4.49
N ALA A 70 0.91 -6.70 3.17
CA ALA A 70 0.58 -7.98 2.57
C ALA A 70 1.79 -8.94 2.70
N ALA A 71 2.97 -8.51 2.26
CA ALA A 71 4.21 -9.27 2.37
C ALA A 71 5.38 -8.33 2.67
N ASN A 72 6.37 -8.82 3.40
CA ASN A 72 7.60 -8.11 3.71
C ASN A 72 8.72 -8.49 2.74
N ILE A 73 9.66 -7.57 2.55
CA ILE A 73 10.94 -7.74 1.89
C ILE A 73 11.82 -8.63 2.77
N ARG A 74 12.23 -9.79 2.26
CA ARG A 74 12.97 -10.80 3.05
C ARG A 74 14.46 -10.78 2.78
N THR A 75 14.88 -10.24 1.65
CA THR A 75 16.27 -10.23 1.21
C THR A 75 16.65 -8.89 0.60
N GLY A 76 17.96 -8.57 0.58
CA GLY A 76 18.45 -7.37 -0.09
C GLY A 76 18.07 -7.33 -1.57
N PHE A 77 18.13 -8.46 -2.26
CA PHE A 77 17.75 -8.56 -3.68
C PHE A 77 16.26 -8.28 -3.92
N GLU A 78 15.37 -8.76 -3.04
CA GLU A 78 13.94 -8.43 -3.11
C GLU A 78 13.71 -6.92 -2.95
N GLY A 79 14.42 -6.30 -2.01
CA GLY A 79 14.38 -4.86 -1.81
C GLY A 79 14.87 -4.09 -3.03
N GLU A 80 16.05 -4.42 -3.56
CA GLU A 80 16.59 -3.79 -4.77
C GLU A 80 15.67 -3.96 -5.98
N SER A 81 15.07 -5.15 -6.14
CA SER A 81 14.13 -5.44 -7.22
C SER A 81 12.86 -4.60 -7.13
N LEU A 82 12.31 -4.44 -5.92
CA LEU A 82 11.17 -3.55 -5.68
C LEU A 82 11.53 -2.10 -6.01
N MET A 83 12.67 -1.60 -5.52
CA MET A 83 13.10 -0.22 -5.77
C MET A 83 13.37 0.04 -7.25
N LYS A 84 13.90 -0.95 -7.98
CA LYS A 84 14.04 -0.88 -9.43
C LYS A 84 12.69 -0.81 -10.13
N ALA A 85 11.72 -1.63 -9.72
CA ALA A 85 10.37 -1.62 -10.28
C ALA A 85 9.64 -0.29 -10.00
N LEU A 86 9.81 0.27 -8.79
CA LEU A 86 9.37 1.63 -8.46
C LEU A 86 9.96 2.65 -9.43
N ASP A 87 11.28 2.63 -9.60
CA ASP A 87 11.99 3.57 -10.47
C ASP A 87 11.53 3.50 -11.93
N ASP A 88 11.25 2.30 -12.44
CA ASP A 88 10.70 2.11 -13.79
C ASP A 88 9.31 2.74 -13.97
N VAL A 89 8.54 2.88 -12.89
CA VAL A 89 7.22 3.54 -12.89
C VAL A 89 7.35 5.05 -12.71
N VAL A 90 8.16 5.52 -11.75
CA VAL A 90 8.16 6.94 -11.36
C VAL A 90 9.06 7.79 -12.25
N ARG A 91 10.24 7.29 -12.65
CA ARG A 91 11.20 8.08 -13.44
C ARG A 91 10.63 8.62 -14.74
N PRO A 92 9.88 7.84 -15.55
CA PRO A 92 9.30 8.34 -16.80
C PRO A 92 8.28 9.47 -16.61
N VAL A 93 7.70 9.61 -15.43
CA VAL A 93 6.70 10.65 -15.11
C VAL A 93 7.37 11.87 -14.46
N LEU A 94 8.22 11.64 -13.46
CA LEU A 94 8.77 12.71 -12.63
C LEU A 94 9.94 13.42 -13.33
N LYS A 95 10.84 12.67 -13.97
CA LYS A 95 12.08 13.24 -14.51
C LYS A 95 11.85 14.24 -15.66
N PRO A 96 10.97 13.99 -16.65
CA PRO A 96 10.72 14.95 -17.72
C PRO A 96 10.10 16.28 -17.25
N LYS A 97 9.52 16.28 -16.04
CA LYS A 97 8.93 17.46 -15.41
C LYS A 97 9.92 18.25 -14.55
N GLY A 98 11.16 17.78 -14.42
CA GLY A 98 12.16 18.38 -13.53
C GLY A 98 11.88 18.14 -12.05
N LEU A 99 10.94 17.24 -11.70
CA LEU A 99 10.64 16.94 -10.31
C LEU A 99 11.82 16.21 -9.64
N THR A 100 12.09 16.56 -8.39
CA THR A 100 12.98 15.85 -7.48
C THR A 100 12.17 14.90 -6.61
N TRP A 101 12.72 13.72 -6.29
CA TRP A 101 12.01 12.79 -5.42
C TRP A 101 12.89 11.94 -4.53
N GLU A 102 12.30 11.53 -3.41
CA GLU A 102 12.84 10.56 -2.47
C GLU A 102 11.76 9.52 -2.14
N SER A 103 12.16 8.27 -1.89
CA SER A 103 11.25 7.17 -1.62
C SER A 103 11.76 6.26 -0.52
N ASN A 104 10.86 5.78 0.34
CA ASN A 104 11.18 4.79 1.36
C ASN A 104 10.06 3.77 1.56
N VAL A 105 10.41 2.57 2.03
CA VAL A 105 9.48 1.48 2.34
C VAL A 105 9.28 1.36 3.85
N TYR A 106 8.03 1.21 4.27
CA TYR A 106 7.60 0.98 5.63
C TYR A 106 6.78 -0.31 5.69
N GLU A 107 7.18 -1.22 6.55
CA GLU A 107 6.53 -2.52 6.67
C GLU A 107 5.79 -2.65 7.99
N THR A 108 4.67 -3.35 7.97
CA THR A 108 3.85 -3.65 9.14
C THR A 108 3.57 -5.14 9.22
N PRO A 109 3.38 -5.71 10.43
CA PRO A 109 2.98 -7.11 10.58
C PRO A 109 1.68 -7.40 9.82
N ARG A 110 1.67 -8.49 9.04
CA ARG A 110 0.51 -8.91 8.24
C ARG A 110 -0.71 -9.16 9.13
N GLU A 111 -0.48 -9.64 10.35
CA GLU A 111 -1.52 -9.99 11.33
C GLU A 111 -2.32 -8.77 11.80
N TRP A 112 -1.84 -7.55 11.53
CA TRP A 112 -2.54 -6.30 11.86
C TRP A 112 -3.31 -5.71 10.69
N TRP A 113 -3.11 -6.24 9.48
CA TRP A 113 -3.82 -5.78 8.31
C TRP A 113 -5.22 -6.39 8.24
N ARG A 114 -6.23 -5.53 8.03
CA ARG A 114 -7.61 -5.92 7.76
C ARG A 114 -8.11 -5.31 6.46
N LEU A 115 -8.98 -6.03 5.79
CA LEU A 115 -9.78 -5.62 4.63
C LEU A 115 -11.24 -5.79 5.05
N GLN A 116 -12.04 -4.72 5.11
CA GLN A 116 -13.42 -4.81 5.65
C GLN A 116 -13.52 -5.57 7.00
N GLY A 117 -12.53 -5.43 7.87
CA GLY A 117 -12.51 -6.10 9.17
C GLY A 117 -11.99 -7.55 9.17
N MET A 118 -11.84 -8.20 8.01
CA MET A 118 -11.26 -9.55 7.91
C MET A 118 -9.75 -9.51 7.64
N ALA A 119 -9.00 -10.46 8.19
CA ALA A 119 -7.66 -10.76 7.71
C ALA A 119 -7.76 -11.35 6.28
N PRO A 120 -6.98 -10.85 5.32
CA PRO A 120 -7.03 -11.38 3.96
C PRO A 120 -6.59 -12.84 3.87
N PRO A 121 -6.93 -13.57 2.78
CA PRO A 121 -6.49 -14.94 2.57
C PRO A 121 -4.97 -15.08 2.54
N ASP A 122 -4.48 -16.27 2.87
CA ASP A 122 -3.05 -16.58 2.84
C ASP A 122 -2.48 -16.53 1.41
N PHE A 123 -1.21 -16.14 1.32
CA PHE A 123 -0.43 -16.20 0.09
C PHE A 123 -0.37 -17.66 -0.35
N ASN A 124 -0.85 -17.95 -1.57
CA ASN A 124 -1.01 -19.27 -2.17
C ASN A 124 -2.35 -20.00 -1.92
N SER A 125 -3.25 -19.44 -1.12
CA SER A 125 -4.60 -20.01 -0.99
C SER A 125 -5.37 -19.94 -2.32
N GLU A 126 -6.24 -20.92 -2.56
CA GLU A 126 -7.12 -20.90 -3.74
C GLU A 126 -8.06 -19.68 -3.71
N MET A 127 -8.44 -19.21 -2.52
CA MET A 127 -9.23 -18.01 -2.36
C MET A 127 -8.50 -16.76 -2.85
N LEU A 128 -7.22 -16.57 -2.47
CA LEU A 128 -6.44 -15.43 -2.96
C LEU A 128 -6.27 -15.46 -4.49
N LYS A 129 -6.06 -16.65 -5.07
CA LYS A 129 -5.96 -16.81 -6.53
C LYS A 129 -7.25 -16.42 -7.24
N ARG A 130 -8.42 -16.81 -6.69
CA ARG A 130 -9.73 -16.37 -7.21
C ARG A 130 -9.87 -14.86 -7.09
N TRP A 131 -9.56 -14.28 -5.93
CA TRP A 131 -9.63 -12.82 -5.73
C TRP A 131 -8.73 -12.05 -6.70
N ALA A 132 -7.55 -12.59 -7.00
CA ALA A 132 -6.63 -11.96 -7.95
C ALA A 132 -7.15 -12.02 -9.38
N LYS A 133 -7.75 -13.15 -9.77
CA LYS A 133 -8.35 -13.34 -11.09
C LYS A 133 -9.58 -12.45 -11.29
N ASP A 134 -10.47 -12.41 -10.32
CA ASP A 134 -11.76 -11.72 -10.42
C ASP A 134 -11.67 -10.25 -9.99
N ASN A 135 -10.51 -9.84 -9.44
CA ASN A 135 -10.22 -8.52 -8.90
C ASN A 135 -11.29 -8.04 -7.90
N GLY A 136 -11.71 -8.93 -7.02
CA GLY A 136 -12.70 -8.67 -5.99
C GLY A 136 -12.90 -9.89 -5.11
N PHE A 137 -13.87 -9.80 -4.21
CA PHE A 137 -14.31 -10.91 -3.36
C PHE A 137 -15.82 -10.84 -3.21
N THR A 138 -16.43 -11.96 -2.80
CA THR A 138 -17.87 -12.03 -2.56
C THR A 138 -18.17 -11.92 -1.06
N ASP A 139 -19.42 -11.58 -0.74
CA ASP A 139 -19.92 -11.61 0.65
C ASP A 139 -19.75 -13.02 1.29
N GLU A 140 -19.80 -14.08 0.48
CA GLU A 140 -19.55 -15.46 0.94
C GLU A 140 -18.08 -15.67 1.34
N ASP A 141 -17.12 -15.15 0.55
CA ASP A 141 -15.70 -15.21 0.92
C ASP A 141 -15.44 -14.41 2.22
N GLU A 142 -16.09 -13.25 2.38
CA GLU A 142 -15.98 -12.43 3.59
C GLU A 142 -16.51 -13.17 4.83
N GLU A 143 -17.75 -13.68 4.75
CA GLU A 143 -18.39 -14.43 5.83
C GLU A 143 -17.57 -15.66 6.23
N GLN A 144 -17.01 -16.38 5.24
CA GLN A 144 -16.13 -17.53 5.49
C GLN A 144 -14.89 -17.11 6.30
N LEU A 145 -14.18 -16.06 5.86
CA LEU A 145 -12.96 -15.59 6.51
C LEU A 145 -13.22 -15.08 7.92
N LEU A 146 -14.30 -14.32 8.14
CA LEU A 146 -14.68 -13.83 9.47
C LEU A 146 -14.97 -14.99 10.44
N ARG A 147 -15.64 -16.05 9.98
CA ARG A 147 -15.89 -17.26 10.78
C ARG A 147 -14.61 -18.01 11.13
N GLU A 148 -13.74 -18.25 10.15
CA GLU A 148 -12.45 -18.92 10.37
C GLU A 148 -11.56 -18.16 11.35
N GLN A 149 -11.65 -16.83 11.35
CA GLN A 149 -10.89 -15.96 12.23
C GLN A 149 -11.52 -15.84 13.63
N GLY A 150 -12.67 -16.48 13.87
CA GLY A 150 -13.39 -16.41 15.13
C GLY A 150 -13.93 -15.01 15.41
N TYR A 151 -14.24 -14.22 14.39
CA TYR A 151 -14.78 -12.86 14.56
C TYR A 151 -16.10 -12.88 15.36
N PHE A 152 -16.94 -13.89 15.12
CA PHE A 152 -18.21 -14.09 15.81
C PHE A 152 -18.11 -14.90 17.11
N ASP A 153 -16.89 -15.29 17.53
CA ASP A 153 -16.65 -15.99 18.80
C ASP A 153 -16.33 -14.97 19.91
N GLU A 154 -17.35 -14.54 20.66
CA GLU A 154 -17.20 -13.58 21.76
C GLU A 154 -16.28 -14.07 22.88
N SER A 155 -16.05 -15.38 23.01
CA SER A 155 -15.15 -15.94 24.02
C SER A 155 -13.68 -15.69 23.69
N ARG A 156 -13.35 -15.55 22.40
CA ARG A 156 -11.99 -15.36 21.89
C ARG A 156 -11.40 -13.99 22.19
N TRP A 157 -12.25 -12.95 22.24
CA TRP A 157 -11.83 -11.54 22.28
C TRP A 157 -12.07 -10.86 23.63
N LYS A 158 -12.29 -11.62 24.71
CA LYS A 158 -12.41 -11.04 26.06
C LYS A 158 -11.10 -10.37 26.45
N LEU A 159 -11.05 -9.05 26.28
CA LEU A 159 -9.96 -8.23 26.81
C LEU A 159 -10.00 -8.28 28.34
N PRO A 160 -8.83 -8.34 29.00
CA PRO A 160 -8.80 -8.25 30.45
C PRO A 160 -9.43 -6.92 30.88
N THR A 161 -10.33 -6.98 31.86
CA THR A 161 -10.85 -5.77 32.50
C THR A 161 -9.74 -5.09 33.28
N PHE A 162 -9.78 -3.76 33.41
CA PHE A 162 -8.78 -2.99 34.17
C PHE A 162 -8.59 -3.56 35.59
N ASP A 163 -9.68 -3.98 36.25
CA ASP A 163 -9.65 -4.58 37.59
C ASP A 163 -8.94 -5.94 37.66
N ALA A 164 -8.71 -6.61 36.53
CA ALA A 164 -8.00 -7.89 36.47
C ALA A 164 -6.47 -7.72 36.30
N LEU A 165 -6.00 -6.47 36.15
CA LEU A 165 -4.59 -6.12 35.94
C LEU A 165 -3.94 -5.47 37.18
N THR A 166 -4.71 -5.23 38.24
CA THR A 166 -4.28 -4.67 39.54
C THR A 166 -4.27 -5.73 40.61
#